data_AF-A0A9E1MZ66-F1
#
_entry.id   AF-A0A9E1MZ66-F1
#
_cell.length_a   1.000
_cell.length_b   1.000
_cell.length_c   1.000
_cell.angle_alpha   90.00
_cell.angle_beta   90.00
_cell.angle_gamma   90.00
#
_symmetry.space_group_name_H-M   'P 1'
#
loop_
_entity.id
_entity.type
_entity.pdbx_description
1 polymer ?
#
loop_
_entity_poly.entity_id
_entity_poly.type
_entity_poly.pdbx_seq_one_letter_code
_entity_poly.pdbx_strand_id
1 'polypeptide(L)'
;MSRRAIQEAVRDLGWSVFTELGVPGVVRHHQSAVIDPEPLIVASSVFFELDLRLRDQIYGWCKTYADRISVSRLQGLLNKLEEPNRRSFAAFAATLRSGSKARWPMIEGVEPWRRPPDVKPPRLPLERPALLRLRLRALLGVGARADVFCELFARTGAWTRISELADDGYSKRAIALILSDLAGAGFVKSRTERNALHYQLAHPELLYELTGAGDLAFPSWRKIMLLVRRSLALVELEKKPDGVRRVEANMHRKEMKRLADQLWLNEPPVTRGNPEAYDEMDSWVTTQMDELAKGSSPALGVLKVRAAAVEGGGEVWVWLHRSAANYERLSATLREPHRAAEDVACTAVSPTADGWTSFQLMLEPRLNEVGVHNKVEHLVSPMKVAWRRVLP
;
A
#
# COMPACT_ATOMS: atom_id res chain seq x y z
N MET A 1 28.65 0.08 -2.76
CA MET A 1 28.18 1.10 -1.77
C MET A 1 26.67 1.06 -1.58
N SER A 2 25.89 0.84 -2.64
CA SER A 2 24.43 0.75 -2.63
C SER A 2 23.83 -0.37 -1.78
N ARG A 3 24.47 -1.55 -1.70
CA ARG A 3 24.00 -2.67 -0.87
C ARG A 3 23.70 -2.26 0.56
N ARG A 4 24.62 -1.53 1.17
CA ARG A 4 24.48 -1.04 2.55
C ARG A 4 23.33 -0.03 2.65
N ALA A 5 23.22 0.89 1.70
CA ALA A 5 22.14 1.88 1.67
C ALA A 5 20.75 1.22 1.55
N ILE A 6 20.60 0.23 0.67
CA ILE A 6 19.36 -0.54 0.51
C ILE A 6 19.01 -1.29 1.80
N GLN A 7 19.99 -1.98 2.41
CA GLN A 7 19.78 -2.70 3.66
C GLN A 7 19.41 -1.78 4.83
N GLU A 8 20.06 -0.62 4.94
CA GLU A 8 19.74 0.41 5.93
C GLU A 8 18.32 0.97 5.72
N ALA A 9 17.95 1.31 4.48
CA ALA A 9 16.60 1.77 4.16
C ALA A 9 15.52 0.72 4.48
N VAL A 10 15.75 -0.55 4.15
CA VAL A 10 14.79 -1.64 4.48
C VAL A 10 14.69 -1.86 5.98
N ARG A 11 15.80 -1.76 6.72
CA ARG A 11 15.80 -1.83 8.19
C ARG A 11 15.00 -0.67 8.78
N ASP A 12 15.20 0.55 8.28
CA ASP A 12 14.55 1.75 8.77
C ASP A 12 13.05 1.75 8.44
N LEU A 13 12.66 1.24 7.26
CA LEU A 13 11.27 0.91 6.91
C LEU A 13 10.67 -0.05 7.95
N GLY A 14 11.37 -1.14 8.26
CA GLY A 14 10.94 -2.12 9.27
C GLY A 14 10.71 -1.49 10.65
N TRP A 15 11.68 -0.71 11.15
CA TRP A 15 11.52 0.02 12.40
C TRP A 15 10.34 1.00 12.34
N SER A 16 10.19 1.74 11.25
CA SER A 16 9.12 2.72 11.07
C SER A 16 7.72 2.10 11.16
N VAL A 17 7.46 1.02 10.40
CA VAL A 17 6.14 0.37 10.36
C VAL A 17 5.82 -0.40 11.64
N PHE A 18 6.80 -1.08 12.24
CA PHE A 18 6.57 -1.79 13.49
C PHE A 18 6.49 -0.85 14.69
N THR A 19 7.18 0.29 14.66
CA THR A 19 6.99 1.34 15.66
C THR A 19 5.55 1.83 15.63
N GLU A 20 4.93 2.03 14.45
CA GLU A 20 3.49 2.35 14.36
C GLU A 20 2.60 1.30 15.04
N LEU A 21 2.93 0.00 14.87
CA LEU A 21 2.28 -1.12 15.55
C LEU A 21 2.52 -1.16 17.07
N GLY A 22 3.31 -0.25 17.63
CA GLY A 22 3.59 -0.17 19.07
C GLY A 22 4.83 -0.93 19.52
N VAL A 23 5.69 -1.38 18.60
CA VAL A 23 7.04 -1.80 18.97
C VAL A 23 7.82 -0.59 19.51
N PRO A 24 8.61 -0.72 20.59
CA PRO A 24 9.47 0.37 21.06
C PRO A 24 10.50 0.76 20.00
N GLY A 25 10.36 1.97 19.48
CA GLY A 25 11.26 2.56 18.48
C GLY A 25 11.06 4.06 18.39
N VAL A 26 12.03 4.75 17.79
CA VAL A 26 12.02 6.23 17.62
C VAL A 26 11.62 6.66 16.22
N VAL A 27 11.76 5.79 15.23
CA VAL A 27 11.48 6.09 13.83
C VAL A 27 9.99 5.91 13.56
N ARG A 28 9.35 6.96 13.04
CA ARG A 28 7.94 6.97 12.65
C ARG A 28 7.78 7.84 11.41
N HIS A 29 7.67 7.23 10.25
CA HIS A 29 7.45 7.91 8.96
C HIS A 29 6.11 7.53 8.31
N HIS A 30 5.40 6.57 8.91
CA HIS A 30 4.21 5.93 8.33
C HIS A 30 2.92 6.22 9.14
N GLN A 31 2.89 7.31 9.91
CA GLN A 31 1.75 7.68 10.77
C GLN A 31 0.44 7.88 9.98
N SER A 32 0.56 8.28 8.72
CA SER A 32 -0.55 8.58 7.81
C SER A 32 -0.81 7.44 6.80
N ALA A 33 -0.18 6.29 6.96
CA ALA A 33 -0.40 5.11 6.14
C ALA A 33 -1.08 4.02 6.99
N VAL A 34 -2.22 3.49 6.53
CA VAL A 34 -2.89 2.38 7.21
C VAL A 34 -1.98 1.15 7.15
N ILE A 35 -1.53 0.69 8.31
CA ILE A 35 -0.65 -0.46 8.43
C ILE A 35 -1.46 -1.74 8.35
N ASP A 36 -1.01 -2.61 7.46
CA ASP A 36 -1.50 -3.97 7.34
C ASP A 36 -0.51 -4.96 7.94
N PRO A 37 -0.82 -5.57 9.11
CA PRO A 37 0.14 -6.41 9.81
C PRO A 37 0.42 -7.73 9.09
N GLU A 38 -0.54 -8.35 8.40
CA GLU A 38 -0.31 -9.71 7.86
C GLU A 38 0.76 -9.75 6.76
N PRO A 39 0.76 -8.88 5.73
CA PRO A 39 1.82 -8.86 4.74
C PRO A 39 3.19 -8.56 5.36
N LEU A 40 3.26 -7.69 6.36
CA LEU A 40 4.50 -7.37 7.09
C LEU A 40 5.03 -8.58 7.85
N ILE A 41 4.15 -9.32 8.53
CA ILE A 41 4.48 -10.53 9.27
C ILE A 41 4.96 -11.64 8.32
N VAL A 42 4.24 -11.87 7.22
CA VAL A 42 4.63 -12.85 6.20
C VAL A 42 6.00 -12.51 5.59
N ALA A 43 6.29 -11.22 5.45
CA ALA A 43 7.55 -10.73 4.92
C ALA A 43 8.67 -10.59 5.97
N SER A 44 8.37 -10.75 7.25
CA SER A 44 9.22 -10.33 8.37
C SER A 44 10.64 -10.92 8.38
N SER A 45 10.83 -12.09 7.75
CA SER A 45 12.15 -12.71 7.58
C SER A 45 13.18 -11.76 6.96
N VAL A 46 12.75 -10.85 6.08
CA VAL A 46 13.66 -9.86 5.46
C VAL A 46 14.24 -8.89 6.47
N PHE A 47 13.52 -8.60 7.56
CA PHE A 47 14.00 -7.71 8.62
C PHE A 47 14.91 -8.43 9.59
N PHE A 48 14.72 -9.74 9.76
CA PHE A 48 15.46 -10.53 10.75
C PHE A 48 16.93 -10.67 10.41
N GLU A 49 17.24 -10.74 9.12
CA GLU A 49 18.61 -10.79 8.61
C GLU A 49 19.33 -9.43 8.73
N LEU A 50 18.58 -8.33 8.86
CA LEU A 50 19.11 -6.97 8.90
C LEU A 50 19.27 -6.45 10.33
N ASP A 51 18.38 -6.82 11.25
CA ASP A 51 18.42 -6.35 12.64
C ASP A 51 17.77 -7.37 13.60
N LEU A 52 18.60 -7.99 14.44
CA LEU A 52 18.16 -8.96 15.45
C LEU A 52 17.27 -8.34 16.54
N ARG A 53 17.47 -7.05 16.87
CA ARG A 53 16.61 -6.38 17.85
C ARG A 53 15.20 -6.22 17.29
N LEU A 54 15.09 -5.82 16.02
CA LEU A 54 13.80 -5.72 15.34
C LEU A 54 13.12 -7.08 15.26
N ARG A 55 13.86 -8.16 14.92
CA ARG A 55 13.34 -9.54 14.96
C ARG A 55 12.70 -9.87 16.30
N ASP A 56 13.42 -9.61 17.39
CA ASP A 56 12.98 -9.97 18.73
C ASP A 56 11.72 -9.19 19.13
N GLN A 57 11.63 -7.91 18.74
CA GLN A 57 10.43 -7.10 18.93
C GLN A 57 9.24 -7.57 18.10
N ILE A 58 9.45 -7.93 16.83
CA ILE A 58 8.39 -8.47 15.95
C ILE A 58 7.86 -9.78 16.54
N TYR A 59 8.74 -10.65 17.05
CA TYR A 59 8.34 -11.88 17.74
C TYR A 59 7.48 -11.59 18.97
N GLY A 60 7.95 -10.71 19.86
CA GLY A 60 7.20 -10.31 21.06
C GLY A 60 5.82 -9.75 20.71
N TRP A 61 5.76 -8.86 19.70
CA TRP A 61 4.53 -8.27 19.20
C TRP A 61 3.55 -9.33 18.69
N CYS A 62 4.00 -10.22 17.81
CA CYS A 62 3.15 -11.28 17.25
C CYS A 62 2.66 -12.25 18.33
N LYS A 63 3.52 -12.60 19.30
CA LYS A 63 3.16 -13.47 20.43
C LYS A 63 2.08 -12.84 21.32
N THR A 64 2.23 -11.55 21.65
CA THR A 64 1.32 -10.83 22.55
C THR A 64 -0.01 -10.48 21.89
N TYR A 65 0.00 -10.04 20.63
CA TYR A 65 -1.19 -9.56 19.91
C TYR A 65 -1.69 -10.54 18.85
N ALA A 66 -1.45 -11.84 19.08
CA ALA A 66 -1.84 -12.90 18.15
C ALA A 66 -3.36 -12.94 17.90
N ASP A 67 -4.15 -12.51 18.88
CA ASP A 67 -5.60 -12.38 18.80
C ASP A 67 -6.06 -11.26 17.86
N ARG A 68 -5.17 -10.35 17.44
CA ARG A 68 -5.45 -9.23 16.51
C ARG A 68 -5.12 -9.54 15.05
N ILE A 69 -4.59 -10.73 14.79
CA ILE A 69 -4.06 -11.15 13.50
C ILE A 69 -5.01 -12.19 12.90
N SER A 70 -5.37 -12.00 11.63
CA SER A 70 -6.22 -12.94 10.92
C SER A 70 -5.39 -14.11 10.42
N VAL A 71 -5.45 -15.24 11.13
CA VAL A 71 -4.75 -16.48 10.76
C VAL A 71 -5.16 -16.98 9.37
N SER A 72 -6.45 -16.89 9.03
CA SER A 72 -6.96 -17.32 7.72
C SER A 72 -6.40 -16.47 6.59
N ARG A 73 -6.30 -15.16 6.80
CA ARG A 73 -5.69 -14.23 5.84
C ARG A 73 -4.20 -14.48 5.69
N LEU A 74 -3.51 -14.67 6.81
CA LEU A 74 -2.09 -14.98 6.86
C LEU A 74 -1.78 -16.24 6.02
N GLN A 75 -2.57 -17.31 6.19
CA GLN A 75 -2.48 -18.53 5.38
C GLN A 75 -2.71 -18.24 3.89
N GLY A 76 -3.73 -17.46 3.55
CA GLY A 76 -4.02 -17.11 2.17
C GLY A 76 -2.92 -16.29 1.50
N LEU A 77 -2.25 -15.41 2.26
CA LEU A 77 -1.08 -14.66 1.78
C LEU A 77 0.13 -15.57 1.59
N LEU A 78 0.40 -16.49 2.53
CA LEU A 78 1.49 -17.46 2.43
C LEU A 78 1.32 -18.39 1.22
N ASN A 79 0.10 -18.83 0.92
CA ASN A 79 -0.18 -19.69 -0.23
C ASN A 79 0.09 -19.02 -1.59
N LYS A 80 0.23 -17.69 -1.63
CA LYS A 80 0.56 -16.93 -2.83
C LYS A 80 2.06 -16.65 -2.98
N LEU A 81 2.89 -17.07 -2.03
CA LEU A 81 4.33 -16.89 -2.09
C LEU A 81 5.01 -18.11 -2.72
N GLU A 82 6.14 -17.84 -3.41
CA GLU A 82 7.06 -18.88 -3.87
C GLU A 82 7.66 -19.66 -2.69
N GLU A 83 8.04 -20.93 -2.92
CA GLU A 83 8.56 -21.83 -1.88
C GLU A 83 9.70 -21.25 -1.02
N PRO A 84 10.75 -20.62 -1.59
CA PRO A 84 11.84 -20.08 -0.77
C PRO A 84 11.32 -19.03 0.23
N ASN A 85 10.44 -18.15 -0.24
CA ASN A 85 9.83 -17.09 0.56
C ASN A 85 8.90 -17.63 1.65
N ARG A 86 8.20 -18.72 1.34
CA ARG A 86 7.34 -19.41 2.30
C ARG A 86 8.18 -20.09 3.39
N ARG A 87 9.29 -20.74 3.02
CA ARG A 87 10.23 -21.36 3.96
C ARG A 87 10.91 -20.35 4.87
N SER A 88 11.27 -19.16 4.39
CA SER A 88 11.86 -18.11 5.25
C SER A 88 10.94 -17.69 6.40
N PHE A 89 9.62 -17.83 6.26
CA PHE A 89 8.64 -17.59 7.34
C PHE A 89 8.47 -18.79 8.29
N ALA A 90 8.82 -20.01 7.86
CA ALA A 90 8.48 -21.26 8.55
C ALA A 90 9.03 -21.34 9.98
N ALA A 91 10.33 -21.05 10.16
CA ALA A 91 10.96 -21.12 11.48
C ALA A 91 10.35 -20.11 12.46
N PHE A 92 10.00 -18.92 11.97
CA PHE A 92 9.31 -17.91 12.77
C PHE A 92 7.91 -18.37 13.19
N ALA A 93 7.15 -18.93 12.25
CA ALA A 93 5.80 -19.45 12.51
C ALA A 93 5.82 -20.63 13.50
N ALA A 94 6.77 -21.56 13.36
CA ALA A 94 6.98 -22.66 14.30
C ALA A 94 7.29 -22.13 15.71
N THR A 95 8.15 -21.12 15.81
CA THR A 95 8.49 -20.47 17.08
C THR A 95 7.27 -19.78 17.70
N LEU A 96 6.47 -19.05 16.92
CA LEU A 96 5.24 -18.41 17.39
C LEU A 96 4.18 -19.41 17.84
N ARG A 97 4.06 -20.55 17.16
CA ARG A 97 3.13 -21.63 17.54
C ARG A 97 3.52 -22.27 18.88
N SER A 98 4.81 -22.44 19.13
CA SER A 98 5.29 -22.96 20.43
C SER A 98 5.07 -21.97 21.59
N GLY A 99 5.10 -20.66 21.29
CA GLY A 99 5.07 -19.59 22.30
C GLY A 99 3.73 -18.87 22.46
N SER A 100 2.73 -19.13 21.62
CA SER A 100 1.44 -18.43 21.66
C SER A 100 0.26 -19.38 21.49
N LYS A 101 -0.93 -18.94 21.93
CA LYS A 101 -2.17 -19.73 21.82
C LYS A 101 -2.78 -19.72 20.42
N ALA A 102 -2.31 -18.85 19.53
CA ALA A 102 -2.85 -18.74 18.18
C ALA A 102 -2.36 -19.87 17.27
N ARG A 103 -3.22 -20.27 16.33
CA ARG A 103 -2.94 -21.35 15.36
C ARG A 103 -2.14 -20.81 14.18
N TRP A 104 -0.90 -20.42 14.41
CA TRP A 104 -0.02 -19.94 13.34
C TRP A 104 0.14 -20.98 12.21
N PRO A 105 0.12 -20.56 10.93
CA PRO A 105 0.40 -21.43 9.79
C PRO A 105 1.69 -22.23 9.98
N MET A 106 1.63 -23.54 9.85
CA MET A 106 2.80 -24.41 9.97
C MET A 106 3.24 -24.90 8.59
N ILE A 107 4.55 -24.99 8.40
CA ILE A 107 5.19 -25.71 7.32
C ILE A 107 5.90 -26.90 7.98
N GLU A 108 5.55 -28.11 7.56
CA GLU A 108 6.08 -29.33 8.16
C GLU A 108 7.61 -29.43 8.00
N GLY A 109 8.26 -30.09 8.98
CA GLY A 109 9.70 -30.34 8.96
C GLY A 109 10.59 -29.14 9.27
N VAL A 110 10.02 -28.03 9.77
CA VAL A 110 10.81 -26.86 10.20
C VAL A 110 10.76 -26.69 11.72
N GLU A 111 11.94 -26.76 12.33
CA GLU A 111 12.11 -26.62 13.77
C GLU A 111 11.98 -25.16 14.25
N PRO A 112 11.42 -24.92 15.45
CA PRO A 112 11.37 -23.59 16.05
C PRO A 112 12.77 -23.10 16.45
N TRP A 113 12.90 -21.80 16.72
CA TRP A 113 14.13 -21.23 17.26
C TRP A 113 14.43 -21.83 18.63
N ARG A 114 15.69 -22.25 18.83
CA ARG A 114 16.15 -22.88 20.09
C ARG A 114 15.94 -22.01 21.33
N ARG A 115 16.05 -20.69 21.17
CA ARG A 115 15.84 -19.69 22.23
C ARG A 115 14.96 -18.58 21.69
N PRO A 116 13.62 -18.69 21.85
CA PRO A 116 12.71 -17.62 21.49
C PRO A 116 13.01 -16.37 22.34
N PRO A 117 12.95 -15.17 21.75
CA PRO A 117 13.15 -13.93 22.49
C PRO A 117 12.08 -13.75 23.58
N ASP A 118 12.48 -13.29 24.77
CA ASP A 118 11.53 -12.90 25.82
C ASP A 118 11.35 -11.39 25.83
N VAL A 119 10.57 -10.91 24.86
CA VAL A 119 10.26 -9.50 24.70
C VAL A 119 8.77 -9.30 24.88
N LYS A 120 8.40 -8.43 25.82
CA LYS A 120 7.02 -8.01 26.01
C LYS A 120 6.84 -6.61 25.39
N PRO A 121 6.06 -6.48 24.31
CA PRO A 121 5.77 -5.18 23.73
C PRO A 121 4.95 -4.33 24.72
N PRO A 122 5.04 -2.99 24.64
CA PRO A 122 4.15 -2.11 25.39
C PRO A 122 2.72 -2.25 24.87
N ARG A 123 1.77 -1.58 25.54
CA ARG A 123 0.36 -1.55 25.15
C ARG A 123 0.20 -1.12 23.68
N LEU A 124 -0.65 -1.85 22.94
CA LEU A 124 -1.01 -1.53 21.56
C LEU A 124 -1.69 -0.15 21.49
N PRO A 125 -1.09 0.84 20.79
CA PRO A 125 -1.58 2.22 20.77
C PRO A 125 -2.66 2.40 19.70
N LEU A 126 -3.82 1.74 19.88
CA LEU A 126 -4.91 1.71 18.90
C LEU A 126 -5.40 3.10 18.48
N GLU A 127 -5.19 4.14 19.29
CA GLU A 127 -5.49 5.53 18.96
C GLU A 127 -4.73 6.07 17.74
N ARG A 128 -3.63 5.43 17.34
CA ARG A 128 -2.84 5.87 16.19
C ARG A 128 -3.62 5.73 14.87
N PRO A 129 -3.64 6.76 14.00
CA PRO A 129 -4.37 6.70 12.74
C PRO A 129 -3.95 5.53 11.83
N ALA A 130 -2.64 5.28 11.77
CA ALA A 130 -2.04 4.16 11.05
C ALA A 130 -2.63 2.77 11.43
N LEU A 131 -3.24 2.63 12.62
CA LEU A 131 -3.81 1.37 13.11
C LEU A 131 -5.30 1.20 12.81
N LEU A 132 -5.83 1.94 11.83
CA LEU A 132 -7.23 1.84 11.42
C LEU A 132 -7.70 0.40 11.21
N ARG A 133 -6.92 -0.45 10.54
CA ARG A 133 -7.28 -1.87 10.32
C ARG A 133 -7.46 -2.63 11.63
N LEU A 134 -6.58 -2.43 12.61
CA LEU A 134 -6.67 -3.07 13.91
C LEU A 134 -7.85 -2.54 14.74
N ARG A 135 -8.16 -1.25 14.64
CA ARG A 135 -9.35 -0.66 15.26
C ARG A 135 -10.64 -1.21 14.65
N LEU A 136 -10.71 -1.33 13.32
CA LEU A 136 -11.86 -1.95 12.64
C LEU A 136 -12.04 -3.41 13.07
N ARG A 137 -10.94 -4.14 13.29
CA ARG A 137 -11.01 -5.51 13.84
C ARG A 137 -11.44 -5.56 15.30
N ALA A 138 -11.09 -4.56 16.10
CA ALA A 138 -11.61 -4.46 17.46
C ALA A 138 -13.13 -4.20 17.47
N LEU A 139 -13.66 -3.49 16.47
CA LEU A 139 -15.08 -3.19 16.32
C LEU A 139 -15.90 -4.33 15.67
N LEU A 140 -15.40 -4.89 14.56
CA LEU A 140 -16.13 -5.82 13.70
C LEU A 140 -15.70 -7.29 13.87
N GLY A 141 -14.75 -7.54 14.78
CA GLY A 141 -14.09 -8.82 14.94
C GLY A 141 -12.90 -9.01 13.98
N VAL A 142 -11.97 -9.88 14.37
CA VAL A 142 -10.78 -10.20 13.58
C VAL A 142 -11.16 -11.18 12.47
N GLY A 143 -11.13 -10.72 11.23
CA GLY A 143 -11.40 -11.55 10.07
C GLY A 143 -11.80 -10.76 8.83
N ALA A 144 -12.35 -11.50 7.86
CA ALA A 144 -12.63 -10.98 6.52
C ALA A 144 -13.62 -9.81 6.51
N ARG A 145 -14.58 -9.73 7.45
CA ARG A 145 -15.55 -8.63 7.49
C ARG A 145 -14.87 -7.29 7.75
N ALA A 146 -14.04 -7.20 8.78
CA ALA A 146 -13.28 -5.98 9.11
C ALA A 146 -12.31 -5.59 7.98
N ASP A 147 -11.64 -6.58 7.39
CA ASP A 147 -10.68 -6.34 6.32
C ASP A 147 -11.35 -5.89 5.02
N VAL A 148 -12.47 -6.50 4.60
CA VAL A 148 -13.26 -6.06 3.44
C VAL A 148 -13.73 -4.62 3.64
N PHE A 149 -14.15 -4.27 4.86
CA PHE A 149 -14.54 -2.91 5.19
C PHE A 149 -13.36 -1.93 5.03
N CYS A 150 -12.17 -2.31 5.52
CA CYS A 150 -10.94 -1.54 5.36
C CYS A 150 -10.52 -1.38 3.88
N GLU A 151 -10.69 -2.43 3.05
CA GLU A 151 -10.39 -2.35 1.62
C GLU A 151 -11.39 -1.45 0.87
N LEU A 152 -12.65 -1.44 1.27
CA LEU A 152 -13.63 -0.53 0.67
C LEU A 152 -13.34 0.93 1.02
N PHE A 153 -12.82 1.21 2.23
CA PHE A 153 -12.32 2.54 2.59
C PHE A 153 -11.17 2.99 1.68
N ALA A 154 -10.22 2.10 1.41
CA ALA A 154 -9.07 2.33 0.54
C ALA A 154 -9.46 2.73 -0.89
N ARG A 155 -10.66 2.34 -1.31
CA ARG A 155 -11.18 2.54 -2.66
C ARG A 155 -12.11 3.73 -2.78
N THR A 156 -12.37 4.45 -1.69
CA THR A 156 -12.80 5.85 -1.75
C THR A 156 -14.10 6.14 -2.50
N GLY A 157 -15.01 5.16 -2.49
CA GLY A 157 -16.24 5.24 -3.28
C GLY A 157 -16.06 4.81 -4.73
N ALA A 158 -15.00 4.11 -5.09
CA ALA A 158 -14.93 3.41 -6.37
C ALA A 158 -15.76 2.12 -6.32
N TRP A 159 -16.45 1.83 -7.43
CA TRP A 159 -17.13 0.56 -7.63
C TRP A 159 -16.11 -0.57 -7.79
N THR A 160 -16.24 -1.58 -6.95
CA THR A 160 -15.22 -2.60 -6.73
C THR A 160 -15.75 -4.01 -6.98
N ARG A 161 -15.00 -4.82 -7.72
CA ARG A 161 -15.30 -6.24 -7.94
C ARG A 161 -14.70 -7.09 -6.84
N ILE A 162 -15.36 -8.22 -6.56
CA ILE A 162 -14.88 -9.25 -5.64
C ILE A 162 -13.44 -9.71 -5.98
N SER A 163 -13.10 -9.82 -7.27
CA SER A 163 -11.78 -10.26 -7.70
C SER A 163 -10.66 -9.31 -7.28
N GLU A 164 -10.97 -8.03 -7.10
CA GLU A 164 -9.99 -7.02 -6.73
C GLU A 164 -9.73 -6.98 -5.22
N LEU A 165 -10.66 -7.49 -4.42
CA LEU A 165 -10.54 -7.63 -2.95
C LEU A 165 -9.95 -8.98 -2.54
N ALA A 166 -10.06 -9.99 -3.42
CA ALA A 166 -9.53 -11.33 -3.17
C ALA A 166 -8.00 -11.39 -3.22
N ASP A 167 -7.32 -10.33 -3.67
CA ASP A 167 -5.86 -10.34 -3.67
C ASP A 167 -5.26 -10.32 -2.24
N ASP A 168 -6.06 -9.98 -1.24
CA ASP A 168 -5.62 -9.72 0.12
C ASP A 168 -5.60 -10.94 1.05
N GLY A 169 -5.73 -12.16 0.50
CA GLY A 169 -5.57 -13.41 1.27
C GLY A 169 -6.86 -14.09 1.71
N TYR A 170 -8.02 -13.60 1.27
CA TYR A 170 -9.31 -14.28 1.45
C TYR A 170 -9.83 -14.90 0.15
N SER A 171 -10.72 -15.89 0.28
CA SER A 171 -11.37 -16.50 -0.88
C SER A 171 -12.45 -15.57 -1.45
N LYS A 172 -12.67 -15.64 -2.78
CA LYS A 172 -13.74 -14.89 -3.46
C LYS A 172 -15.13 -15.18 -2.87
N ARG A 173 -15.38 -16.44 -2.49
CA ARG A 173 -16.65 -16.86 -1.87
C ARG A 173 -16.88 -16.17 -0.52
N ALA A 174 -15.86 -16.12 0.34
CA ALA A 174 -15.97 -15.46 1.64
C ALA A 174 -16.26 -13.96 1.49
N ILE A 175 -15.55 -13.30 0.57
CA ILE A 175 -15.76 -11.88 0.26
C ILE A 175 -17.17 -11.63 -0.29
N ALA A 176 -17.65 -12.48 -1.21
CA ALA A 176 -18.98 -12.34 -1.79
C ALA A 176 -20.10 -12.41 -0.74
N LEU A 177 -20.02 -13.37 0.19
CA LEU A 177 -20.97 -13.51 1.28
C LEU A 177 -20.98 -12.25 2.17
N ILE A 178 -19.81 -11.78 2.56
CA ILE A 178 -19.68 -10.57 3.39
C ILE A 178 -20.24 -9.33 2.70
N LEU A 179 -19.93 -9.14 1.41
CA LEU A 179 -20.45 -8.00 0.66
C LEU A 179 -21.97 -8.07 0.47
N SER A 180 -22.52 -9.28 0.33
CA SER A 180 -23.97 -9.50 0.31
C SER A 180 -24.62 -9.11 1.64
N ASP A 181 -24.04 -9.54 2.77
CA ASP A 181 -24.53 -9.18 4.10
C ASP A 181 -24.48 -7.65 4.33
N LEU A 182 -23.35 -7.03 3.98
CA LEU A 182 -23.15 -5.59 4.11
C LEU A 182 -24.09 -4.79 3.21
N ALA A 183 -24.42 -5.32 2.03
CA ALA A 183 -25.40 -4.71 1.14
C ALA A 183 -26.81 -4.82 1.68
N GLY A 184 -27.20 -6.00 2.20
CA GLY A 184 -28.49 -6.19 2.87
C GLY A 184 -28.67 -5.30 4.11
N ALA A 185 -27.58 -4.99 4.81
CA ALA A 185 -27.56 -4.09 5.96
C ALA A 185 -27.43 -2.58 5.59
N GLY A 186 -27.33 -2.24 4.30
CA GLY A 186 -27.27 -0.85 3.84
C GLY A 186 -25.90 -0.15 3.97
N PHE A 187 -24.85 -0.84 4.44
CA PHE A 187 -23.49 -0.27 4.52
C PHE A 187 -22.80 -0.21 3.16
N VAL A 188 -23.20 -1.09 2.23
CA VAL A 188 -22.62 -1.22 0.89
C VAL A 188 -23.72 -1.14 -0.16
N LYS A 189 -23.46 -0.40 -1.23
CA LYS A 189 -24.28 -0.42 -2.45
C LYS A 189 -23.75 -1.51 -3.38
N SER A 190 -24.66 -2.21 -4.05
CA SER A 190 -24.31 -3.21 -5.08
C SER A 190 -24.97 -2.88 -6.41
N ARG A 191 -24.28 -3.12 -7.52
CA ARG A 191 -24.84 -3.05 -8.87
C ARG A 191 -24.28 -4.15 -9.75
N THR A 192 -25.04 -4.56 -10.76
CA THR A 192 -24.56 -5.49 -11.79
C THR A 192 -24.09 -4.71 -13.01
N GLU A 193 -22.88 -4.98 -13.48
CA GLU A 193 -22.29 -4.35 -14.67
C GLU A 193 -21.57 -5.41 -15.50
N ARG A 194 -21.96 -5.58 -16.78
CA ARG A 194 -21.39 -6.58 -17.71
C ARG A 194 -21.24 -7.98 -17.08
N ASN A 195 -22.31 -8.48 -16.45
CA ASN A 195 -22.35 -9.79 -15.76
C ASN A 195 -21.41 -9.92 -14.56
N ALA A 196 -20.92 -8.82 -13.99
CA ALA A 196 -20.16 -8.81 -12.75
C ALA A 196 -20.87 -7.96 -11.68
N LEU A 197 -20.84 -8.40 -10.43
CA LEU A 197 -21.28 -7.59 -9.30
C LEU A 197 -20.17 -6.63 -8.88
N HIS A 198 -20.57 -5.37 -8.69
CA HIS A 198 -19.74 -4.27 -8.21
C HIS A 198 -20.31 -3.74 -6.90
N TYR A 199 -19.42 -3.39 -5.98
CA TYR A 199 -19.75 -2.94 -4.63
C TYR A 199 -19.06 -1.61 -4.29
N GLN A 200 -19.70 -0.79 -3.47
CA GLN A 200 -19.21 0.52 -3.05
C GLN A 200 -19.73 0.83 -1.64
N LEU A 201 -19.00 1.57 -0.80
CA LEU A 201 -19.57 2.08 0.47
C LEU A 201 -20.78 2.97 0.18
N ALA A 202 -21.85 2.80 0.96
CA ALA A 202 -23.07 3.58 0.79
C ALA A 202 -22.90 5.04 1.21
N HIS A 203 -22.24 5.25 2.36
CA HIS A 203 -22.03 6.54 3.05
C HIS A 203 -20.56 6.67 3.52
N PRO A 204 -19.60 6.77 2.60
CA PRO A 204 -18.18 6.79 2.95
C PRO A 204 -17.80 7.97 3.86
N GLU A 205 -18.44 9.12 3.72
CA GLU A 205 -18.22 10.35 4.51
C GLU A 205 -18.42 10.14 6.02
N LEU A 206 -19.57 9.58 6.42
CA LEU A 206 -19.88 9.29 7.83
C LEU A 206 -18.88 8.29 8.42
N LEU A 207 -18.49 7.32 7.62
CA LEU A 207 -17.54 6.30 8.02
C LEU A 207 -16.12 6.88 8.15
N TYR A 208 -15.72 7.83 7.30
CA TYR A 208 -14.45 8.54 7.43
C TYR A 208 -14.39 9.40 8.67
N GLU A 209 -15.46 10.11 9.00
CA GLU A 209 -15.57 10.92 10.22
C GLU A 209 -15.48 10.03 11.46
N LEU A 210 -16.31 8.98 11.53
CA LEU A 210 -16.33 8.02 12.65
C LEU A 210 -14.95 7.38 12.89
N THR A 211 -14.17 7.17 11.83
CA THR A 211 -12.89 6.47 11.90
C THR A 211 -11.67 7.40 11.81
N GLY A 212 -11.83 8.70 11.59
CA GLY A 212 -10.70 9.59 11.30
C GLY A 212 -9.82 9.09 10.15
N ALA A 213 -10.41 8.42 9.16
CA ALA A 213 -9.68 7.79 8.06
C ALA A 213 -9.61 8.65 6.78
N GLY A 214 -10.17 9.85 6.81
CA GLY A 214 -10.28 10.74 5.65
C GLY A 214 -8.94 11.07 4.99
N ASP A 215 -7.92 11.31 5.80
CA ASP A 215 -6.58 11.74 5.36
C ASP A 215 -5.55 10.61 5.42
N LEU A 216 -5.99 9.36 5.41
CA LEU A 216 -5.09 8.20 5.46
C LEU A 216 -4.83 7.63 4.08
N ALA A 217 -3.57 7.27 3.84
CA ALA A 217 -3.15 6.52 2.68
C ALA A 217 -3.36 5.01 2.93
N PHE A 218 -3.73 4.28 1.89
CA PHE A 218 -4.01 2.83 1.95
C PHE A 218 -3.04 2.07 1.05
N PRO A 219 -1.77 1.93 1.47
CA PRO A 219 -0.76 1.21 0.71
C PRO A 219 -1.09 -0.26 0.51
N SER A 220 -0.67 -0.80 -0.64
CA SER A 220 -0.65 -2.26 -0.84
C SER A 220 0.61 -2.86 -0.21
N TRP A 221 0.61 -3.03 1.11
CA TRP A 221 1.76 -3.57 1.87
C TRP A 221 2.27 -4.90 1.32
N ARG A 222 1.39 -5.77 0.80
CA ARG A 222 1.79 -7.00 0.12
C ARG A 222 2.72 -6.73 -1.06
N LYS A 223 2.35 -5.81 -1.95
CA LYS A 223 3.14 -5.46 -3.13
C LYS A 223 4.42 -4.73 -2.75
N ILE A 224 4.36 -3.84 -1.76
CA ILE A 224 5.53 -3.17 -1.19
C ILE A 224 6.52 -4.21 -0.67
N MET A 225 6.07 -5.19 0.12
CA MET A 225 6.96 -6.22 0.65
C MET A 225 7.51 -7.18 -0.41
N LEU A 226 6.76 -7.42 -1.50
CA LEU A 226 7.29 -8.13 -2.66
C LEU A 226 8.39 -7.32 -3.36
N LEU A 227 8.21 -6.00 -3.50
CA LEU A 227 9.24 -5.12 -4.04
C LEU A 227 10.50 -5.14 -3.16
N VAL A 228 10.36 -4.94 -1.85
CA VAL A 228 11.46 -5.02 -0.87
C VAL A 228 12.24 -6.33 -0.99
N ARG A 229 11.54 -7.47 -1.08
CA ARG A 229 12.18 -8.79 -1.27
C ARG A 229 12.97 -8.87 -2.57
N ARG A 230 12.41 -8.41 -3.69
CA ARG A 230 13.10 -8.43 -4.97
C ARG A 230 14.29 -7.46 -4.99
N SER A 231 14.18 -6.32 -4.31
CA SER A 231 15.27 -5.36 -4.12
C SER A 231 16.45 -5.98 -3.36
N LEU A 232 16.19 -6.69 -2.25
CA LEU A 232 17.24 -7.41 -1.53
C LEU A 232 17.84 -8.57 -2.35
N ALA A 233 17.03 -9.27 -3.15
CA ALA A 233 17.53 -10.31 -4.04
C ALA A 233 18.46 -9.75 -5.13
N LEU A 234 18.17 -8.56 -5.68
CA LEU A 234 19.03 -7.86 -6.63
C LEU A 234 20.39 -7.52 -5.99
N VAL A 235 20.39 -7.08 -4.74
CA VAL A 235 21.61 -6.74 -3.99
C VAL A 235 22.53 -7.95 -3.80
N GLU A 236 21.98 -9.16 -3.64
CA GLU A 236 22.79 -10.38 -3.55
C GLU A 236 23.51 -10.74 -4.86
N LEU A 237 23.10 -10.15 -5.99
CA LEU A 237 23.81 -10.31 -7.25
C LEU A 237 25.16 -9.61 -7.25
N GLU A 238 25.42 -8.63 -6.38
CA GLU A 238 26.70 -7.91 -6.31
C GLU A 238 27.90 -8.87 -6.23
N LYS A 239 27.70 -10.04 -5.59
CA LYS A 239 28.70 -11.10 -5.39
C LYS A 239 28.96 -11.97 -6.64
N LYS A 240 28.13 -11.86 -7.67
CA LYS A 240 28.19 -12.73 -8.86
C LYS A 240 29.10 -12.13 -9.96
N PRO A 241 29.63 -12.96 -10.88
CA PRO A 241 30.38 -12.46 -12.03
C PRO A 241 29.55 -11.50 -12.91
N ASP A 242 30.20 -10.55 -13.57
CA ASP A 242 29.54 -9.45 -14.27
C ASP A 242 28.48 -9.89 -15.29
N GLY A 243 28.83 -10.85 -16.16
CA GLY A 243 27.89 -11.39 -17.15
C GLY A 243 26.64 -12.01 -16.51
N VAL A 244 26.78 -12.66 -15.35
CA VAL A 244 25.66 -13.24 -14.61
C VAL A 244 24.79 -12.14 -13.99
N ARG A 245 25.42 -11.11 -13.40
CA ARG A 245 24.69 -9.95 -12.84
C ARG A 245 23.80 -9.28 -13.88
N ARG A 246 24.32 -9.08 -15.09
CA ARG A 246 23.58 -8.43 -16.19
C ARG A 246 22.38 -9.27 -16.64
N VAL A 247 22.54 -10.59 -16.77
CA VAL A 247 21.44 -11.48 -17.15
C VAL A 247 20.38 -11.55 -16.05
N GLU A 248 20.79 -11.69 -14.79
CA GLU A 248 19.84 -11.78 -13.67
C GLU A 248 19.14 -10.43 -13.39
N ALA A 249 19.83 -9.29 -13.51
CA ALA A 249 19.21 -7.96 -13.42
C ALA A 249 18.09 -7.78 -14.46
N ASN A 250 18.31 -8.26 -15.69
CA ASN A 250 17.27 -8.29 -16.74
C ASN A 250 16.05 -9.13 -16.34
N MET A 251 16.26 -10.28 -15.68
CA MET A 251 15.17 -11.13 -15.19
C MET A 251 14.37 -10.44 -14.09
N HIS A 252 15.04 -9.82 -13.13
CA HIS A 252 14.40 -9.09 -12.03
C HIS A 252 13.62 -7.86 -12.52
N ARG A 253 14.11 -7.15 -13.54
CA ARG A 253 13.46 -5.96 -14.10
C ARG A 253 12.01 -6.21 -14.48
N LYS A 254 11.69 -7.32 -15.15
CA LYS A 254 10.32 -7.59 -15.63
C LYS A 254 9.30 -7.59 -14.49
N GLU A 255 9.65 -8.21 -13.38
CA GLU A 255 8.79 -8.27 -12.20
C GLU A 255 8.77 -6.96 -11.43
N MET A 256 9.92 -6.30 -11.28
CA MET A 256 10.00 -4.98 -10.66
C MET A 256 9.19 -3.95 -11.43
N LYS A 257 9.19 -4.00 -12.77
CA LYS A 257 8.32 -3.16 -13.60
C LYS A 257 6.85 -3.39 -13.29
N ARG A 258 6.42 -4.66 -13.24
CA ARG A 258 5.03 -5.00 -12.91
C ARG A 258 4.64 -4.44 -11.54
N LEU A 259 5.53 -4.55 -10.55
CA LEU A 259 5.29 -3.99 -9.21
C LEU A 259 5.28 -2.47 -9.21
N ALA A 260 6.21 -1.83 -9.92
CA ALA A 260 6.29 -0.38 -10.08
C ALA A 260 5.00 0.18 -10.69
N ASP A 261 4.50 -0.43 -11.76
CA ASP A 261 3.23 -0.05 -12.39
C ASP A 261 2.05 -0.17 -11.41
N GLN A 262 2.04 -1.21 -10.57
CA GLN A 262 0.99 -1.43 -9.56
C GLN A 262 1.10 -0.56 -8.31
N LEU A 263 2.27 0.02 -8.07
CA LEU A 263 2.61 0.86 -6.93
C LEU A 263 2.81 2.33 -7.33
N TRP A 264 2.54 2.68 -8.59
CA TRP A 264 2.68 4.05 -9.11
C TRP A 264 4.10 4.62 -8.96
N LEU A 265 5.10 3.76 -9.10
CA LEU A 265 6.51 4.14 -9.05
C LEU A 265 7.03 4.50 -10.45
N ASN A 266 8.21 5.13 -10.50
CA ASN A 266 8.94 5.32 -11.75
C ASN A 266 9.33 3.97 -12.35
N GLU A 267 9.33 3.88 -13.68
CA GLU A 267 9.66 2.63 -14.36
C GLU A 267 11.15 2.29 -14.11
N PRO A 268 11.49 1.02 -13.81
CA PRO A 268 12.89 0.63 -13.71
C PRO A 268 13.63 0.78 -15.04
N PRO A 269 14.93 1.12 -14.99
CA PRO A 269 15.75 1.41 -16.17
C PRO A 269 15.80 0.25 -17.16
N VAL A 270 16.07 0.55 -18.44
CA VAL A 270 16.12 -0.48 -19.49
C VAL A 270 17.44 -1.25 -19.40
N THR A 271 17.34 -2.56 -19.19
CA THR A 271 18.51 -3.42 -18.93
C THR A 271 19.01 -4.20 -20.15
N ARG A 272 18.25 -4.24 -21.25
CA ARG A 272 18.59 -5.05 -22.43
C ARG A 272 19.68 -4.36 -23.26
N GLY A 273 20.80 -5.03 -23.48
CA GLY A 273 21.94 -4.49 -24.24
C GLY A 273 22.75 -3.44 -23.47
N ASN A 274 22.35 -3.10 -22.23
CA ASN A 274 23.02 -2.09 -21.43
C ASN A 274 24.18 -2.71 -20.62
N PRO A 275 25.44 -2.24 -20.77
CA PRO A 275 26.56 -2.65 -19.92
C PRO A 275 26.37 -2.28 -18.45
N GLU A 276 25.71 -1.16 -18.16
CA GLU A 276 25.49 -0.60 -16.83
C GLU A 276 24.15 -1.03 -16.22
N ALA A 277 23.49 -2.03 -16.83
CA ALA A 277 22.15 -2.50 -16.45
C ALA A 277 22.01 -2.80 -14.95
N TYR A 278 23.04 -3.37 -14.33
CA TYR A 278 23.03 -3.67 -12.90
C TYR A 278 23.11 -2.38 -12.06
N ASP A 279 24.04 -1.49 -12.38
CA ASP A 279 24.28 -0.24 -11.64
C ASP A 279 23.08 0.73 -11.74
N GLU A 280 22.45 0.82 -12.91
CA GLU A 280 21.23 1.61 -13.07
C GLU A 280 20.06 1.03 -12.25
N MET A 281 19.86 -0.29 -12.30
CA MET A 281 18.82 -0.96 -11.51
C MET A 281 19.05 -0.80 -10.01
N ASP A 282 20.30 -0.92 -9.58
CA ASP A 282 20.72 -0.75 -8.20
C ASP A 282 20.50 0.69 -7.70
N SER A 283 20.82 1.70 -8.53
CA SER A 283 20.52 3.11 -8.26
C SER A 283 19.01 3.34 -8.14
N TRP A 284 18.22 2.82 -9.08
CA TRP A 284 16.76 2.91 -9.04
C TRP A 284 16.19 2.27 -7.76
N VAL A 285 16.62 1.06 -7.41
CA VAL A 285 16.20 0.37 -6.18
C VAL A 285 16.58 1.17 -4.95
N THR A 286 17.80 1.72 -4.91
CA THR A 286 18.28 2.55 -3.79
C THR A 286 17.33 3.73 -3.56
N THR A 287 16.97 4.47 -4.62
CA THR A 287 15.99 5.56 -4.53
C THR A 287 14.64 5.08 -4.03
N GLN A 288 14.10 3.99 -4.58
CA GLN A 288 12.78 3.49 -4.17
C GLN A 288 12.74 3.05 -2.70
N MET A 289 13.81 2.40 -2.21
CA MET A 289 13.88 1.94 -0.82
C MET A 289 14.05 3.11 0.16
N ASP A 290 14.87 4.11 -0.20
CA ASP A 290 15.05 5.33 0.60
C ASP A 290 13.73 6.12 0.74
N GLU A 291 13.01 6.34 -0.37
CA GLU A 291 11.70 7.00 -0.35
C GLU A 291 10.66 6.22 0.47
N LEU A 292 10.66 4.88 0.38
CA LEU A 292 9.79 4.03 1.19
C LEU A 292 10.12 4.15 2.68
N ALA A 293 11.41 4.09 3.04
CA ALA A 293 11.85 4.20 4.44
C ALA A 293 11.43 5.54 5.06
N LYS A 294 11.56 6.63 4.28
CA LYS A 294 11.23 8.01 4.69
C LYS A 294 9.74 8.33 4.66
N GLY A 295 8.88 7.40 4.22
CA GLY A 295 7.43 7.64 4.16
C GLY A 295 6.99 8.58 3.02
N SER A 296 7.89 8.88 2.08
CA SER A 296 7.66 9.81 0.95
C SER A 296 7.36 9.11 -0.37
N SER A 297 7.47 7.78 -0.43
CA SER A 297 7.25 7.02 -1.66
C SER A 297 5.80 7.10 -2.18
N PRO A 298 5.59 7.23 -3.50
CA PRO A 298 4.27 7.09 -4.13
C PRO A 298 3.60 5.74 -3.86
N ALA A 299 4.39 4.68 -3.60
CA ALA A 299 3.88 3.36 -3.28
C ALA A 299 3.01 3.32 -2.01
N LEU A 300 3.14 4.35 -1.15
CA LEU A 300 2.31 4.48 0.03
C LEU A 300 0.87 4.90 -0.29
N GLY A 301 0.61 5.31 -1.53
CA GLY A 301 -0.68 5.76 -2.01
C GLY A 301 -0.82 7.29 -2.01
N VAL A 302 -1.96 7.75 -2.52
CA VAL A 302 -2.30 9.16 -2.64
C VAL A 302 -2.96 9.62 -1.34
N LEU A 303 -2.53 10.76 -0.79
CA LEU A 303 -3.28 11.40 0.28
C LEU A 303 -4.50 12.09 -0.34
N LYS A 304 -5.66 11.87 0.26
CA LYS A 304 -6.77 12.79 0.07
C LYS A 304 -6.49 14.02 0.91
N VAL A 305 -6.61 15.18 0.29
CA VAL A 305 -6.66 16.44 1.03
C VAL A 305 -8.01 17.07 0.77
N ARG A 306 -8.73 17.37 1.85
CA ARG A 306 -9.97 18.15 1.78
C ARG A 306 -9.58 19.59 1.43
N ALA A 307 -9.97 20.09 0.26
CA ALA A 307 -9.83 21.50 -0.05
C ALA A 307 -11.09 22.22 0.43
N ALA A 308 -10.93 23.17 1.35
CA ALA A 308 -12.01 24.07 1.71
C ALA A 308 -12.35 24.92 0.48
N ALA A 309 -13.61 24.93 0.05
CA ALA A 309 -14.03 25.85 -0.99
C ALA A 309 -13.97 27.28 -0.47
N VAL A 310 -13.27 28.13 -1.21
CA VAL A 310 -13.35 29.57 -1.05
C VAL A 310 -14.63 30.00 -1.77
N GLU A 311 -15.63 30.41 -0.98
CA GLU A 311 -16.91 31.02 -1.38
C GLU A 311 -17.83 30.16 -2.26
N GLY A 312 -18.97 29.72 -1.70
CA GLY A 312 -20.07 29.10 -2.47
C GLY A 312 -20.49 27.68 -2.09
N GLY A 313 -20.04 27.13 -0.95
CA GLY A 313 -20.73 26.01 -0.28
C GLY A 313 -20.64 24.61 -0.92
N GLY A 314 -19.77 24.39 -1.91
CA GLY A 314 -19.48 23.04 -2.43
C GLY A 314 -18.19 22.47 -1.85
N GLU A 315 -18.16 21.20 -1.43
CA GLU A 315 -16.90 20.55 -1.04
C GLU A 315 -16.11 20.10 -2.28
N VAL A 316 -14.82 20.43 -2.33
CA VAL A 316 -13.89 19.95 -3.37
C VAL A 316 -12.84 19.05 -2.73
N TRP A 317 -12.71 17.83 -3.24
CA TRP A 317 -11.68 16.88 -2.81
C TRP A 317 -10.52 16.90 -3.80
N VAL A 318 -9.30 17.18 -3.32
CA VAL A 318 -8.09 17.16 -4.14
C VAL A 318 -7.22 15.97 -3.76
N TRP A 319 -6.71 15.28 -4.78
CA TRP A 319 -5.84 14.12 -4.63
C TRP A 319 -4.38 14.58 -4.73
N LEU A 320 -3.62 14.51 -3.63
CA LEU A 320 -2.20 14.89 -3.63
C LEU A 320 -1.31 13.65 -3.67
N HIS A 321 -0.54 13.53 -4.75
CA HIS A 321 0.49 12.49 -4.88
C HIS A 321 1.74 12.86 -4.09
N ARG A 322 2.25 11.93 -3.28
CA ARG A 322 3.57 12.02 -2.64
C ARG A 322 4.68 11.75 -3.67
N SER A 323 5.01 12.71 -4.55
CA SER A 323 6.32 12.77 -5.26
C SER A 323 6.39 13.93 -6.26
N ALA A 324 7.51 14.65 -6.23
CA ALA A 324 7.88 15.67 -7.21
C ALA A 324 8.16 15.09 -8.62
N ALA A 325 8.46 13.80 -8.77
CA ALA A 325 8.64 13.18 -10.09
C ALA A 325 7.30 12.94 -10.80
N ASN A 326 6.24 12.69 -10.04
CA ASN A 326 4.88 12.60 -10.59
C ASN A 326 4.34 13.96 -11.04
N TYR A 327 4.89 15.07 -10.53
CA TYR A 327 4.59 16.43 -11.01
C TYR A 327 5.05 16.65 -12.45
N GLU A 328 6.22 16.16 -12.87
CA GLU A 328 6.66 16.28 -14.27
C GLU A 328 5.81 15.44 -15.21
N ARG A 329 5.39 14.23 -14.81
CA ARG A 329 4.46 13.41 -15.60
C ARG A 329 3.08 14.04 -15.73
N LEU A 330 2.49 14.49 -14.61
CA LEU A 330 1.18 15.17 -14.65
C LEU A 330 1.26 16.47 -15.45
N SER A 331 2.31 17.28 -15.26
CA SER A 331 2.48 18.53 -16.00
C SER A 331 2.82 18.32 -17.48
N ALA A 332 3.57 17.28 -17.85
CA ALA A 332 3.83 16.94 -19.25
C ALA A 332 2.56 16.46 -19.96
N THR A 333 1.77 15.59 -19.32
CA THR A 333 0.47 15.15 -19.85
C THR A 333 -0.55 16.29 -19.95
N LEU A 334 -0.50 17.28 -19.04
CA LEU A 334 -1.35 18.48 -19.10
C LEU A 334 -0.81 19.57 -20.05
N ARG A 335 0.46 19.49 -20.48
CA ARG A 335 1.09 20.44 -21.43
C ARG A 335 1.02 19.98 -22.88
N GLU A 336 0.60 18.74 -23.17
CA GLU A 336 0.32 18.33 -24.54
C GLU A 336 -0.90 19.11 -25.07
N PRO A 337 -0.75 19.92 -26.14
CA PRO A 337 -1.84 20.70 -26.69
C PRO A 337 -2.75 19.77 -27.49
N HIS A 338 -3.63 19.04 -26.82
CA HIS A 338 -4.82 18.53 -27.48
C HIS A 338 -5.69 19.74 -27.84
N ARG A 339 -5.77 20.02 -29.15
CA ARG A 339 -6.62 21.04 -29.78
C ARG A 339 -8.11 20.82 -29.41
N ALA A 340 -8.53 21.21 -28.20
CA ALA A 340 -9.93 21.48 -27.80
C ALA A 340 -10.13 21.82 -26.30
N ALA A 341 -9.16 22.39 -25.57
CA ALA A 341 -9.37 22.76 -24.16
C ALA A 341 -8.77 24.13 -23.82
N GLU A 342 -9.56 25.19 -24.00
CA GLU A 342 -9.26 26.53 -23.47
C GLU A 342 -9.80 26.74 -22.04
N ASP A 343 -10.52 25.77 -21.44
CA ASP A 343 -11.41 26.03 -20.29
C ASP A 343 -10.93 25.48 -18.92
N VAL A 344 -9.68 25.02 -18.77
CA VAL A 344 -9.16 24.53 -17.47
C VAL A 344 -7.82 25.19 -17.13
N ALA A 345 -7.85 26.20 -16.27
CA ALA A 345 -6.65 26.79 -15.68
C ALA A 345 -6.29 26.05 -14.38
N CYS A 346 -5.16 25.33 -14.37
CA CYS A 346 -4.57 24.78 -13.15
C CYS A 346 -3.44 25.69 -12.69
N THR A 347 -3.58 26.30 -11.51
CA THR A 347 -2.54 27.14 -10.91
C THR A 347 -1.86 26.35 -9.81
N ALA A 348 -0.54 26.18 -9.91
CA ALA A 348 0.25 25.55 -8.85
C ALA A 348 0.38 26.51 -7.66
N VAL A 349 0.15 26.00 -6.44
CA VAL A 349 0.46 26.74 -5.21
C VAL A 349 1.79 26.21 -4.65
N SER A 350 2.65 27.11 -4.19
CA SER A 350 4.03 26.86 -3.78
C SER A 350 4.22 25.66 -2.83
N PRO A 351 5.43 25.05 -2.79
CA PRO A 351 5.73 23.95 -1.87
C PRO A 351 5.49 24.37 -0.42
N THR A 352 4.83 23.52 0.35
CA THR A 352 4.72 23.67 1.81
C THR A 352 6.02 23.25 2.51
N ALA A 353 6.23 23.73 3.73
CA ALA A 353 7.43 23.45 4.53
C ALA A 353 7.71 21.95 4.77
N ASP A 354 6.68 21.10 4.63
CA ASP A 354 6.75 19.65 4.83
C ASP A 354 7.01 18.87 3.52
N GLY A 355 7.33 19.56 2.41
CA GLY A 355 7.68 18.94 1.13
C GLY A 355 6.48 18.59 0.22
N TRP A 356 5.29 19.14 0.50
CA TRP A 356 4.08 18.89 -0.30
C TRP A 356 3.80 20.01 -1.29
N THR A 357 3.34 19.63 -2.48
CA THR A 357 2.79 20.57 -3.47
C THR A 357 1.27 20.47 -3.48
N SER A 358 0.59 21.59 -3.24
CA SER A 358 -0.87 21.73 -3.30
C SER A 358 -1.31 22.27 -4.67
N PHE A 359 -2.45 21.79 -5.17
CA PHE A 359 -3.04 22.24 -6.43
C PHE A 359 -4.34 22.99 -6.18
N GLN A 360 -4.53 24.12 -6.85
CA GLN A 360 -5.81 24.81 -6.94
C GLN A 360 -6.32 24.69 -8.36
N LEU A 361 -7.43 23.96 -8.53
CA LEU A 361 -8.17 23.90 -9.79
C LEU A 361 -9.16 25.06 -9.80
N MET A 362 -8.96 26.04 -10.68
CA MET A 362 -9.96 27.07 -10.96
C MET A 362 -10.78 26.63 -12.17
N LEU A 363 -12.06 26.31 -11.95
CA LEU A 363 -13.02 26.13 -13.03
C LEU A 363 -13.67 27.48 -13.31
N GLU A 364 -13.49 28.02 -14.51
CA GLU A 364 -14.19 29.25 -14.89
C GLU A 364 -15.71 29.01 -15.00
N PRO A 365 -16.56 29.92 -14.49
CA PRO A 365 -18.00 29.75 -14.45
C PRO A 365 -18.62 30.14 -15.80
N ARG A 366 -18.35 29.39 -16.87
CA ARG A 366 -18.95 29.65 -18.19
C ARG A 366 -19.30 28.38 -18.98
N LEU A 367 -20.02 27.43 -18.38
CA LEU A 367 -20.69 26.39 -19.18
C LEU A 367 -22.08 26.10 -18.63
N ASN A 368 -23.09 26.42 -19.45
CA ASN A 368 -24.48 26.04 -19.24
C ASN A 368 -24.62 24.52 -19.17
N GLU A 369 -25.55 24.10 -18.32
CA GLU A 369 -25.93 22.74 -18.00
C GLU A 369 -26.25 21.93 -19.28
N VAL A 370 -26.01 20.61 -19.23
CA VAL A 370 -26.37 19.57 -20.23
C VAL A 370 -25.22 19.01 -21.09
N GLY A 371 -24.06 19.66 -21.26
CA GLY A 371 -23.04 19.20 -22.24
C GLY A 371 -21.87 18.31 -21.76
N VAL A 372 -21.56 18.26 -20.47
CA VAL A 372 -20.19 17.87 -20.00
C VAL A 372 -19.95 16.36 -19.89
N HIS A 373 -20.99 15.53 -19.73
CA HIS A 373 -20.77 14.12 -19.37
C HIS A 373 -20.18 13.24 -20.49
N ASN A 374 -20.52 13.49 -21.75
CA ASN A 374 -20.10 12.60 -22.85
C ASN A 374 -18.76 12.98 -23.50
N LYS A 375 -18.26 14.21 -23.30
CA LYS A 375 -17.08 14.69 -24.02
C LYS A 375 -15.76 14.37 -23.29
N VAL A 376 -15.78 14.23 -21.96
CA VAL A 376 -14.57 14.01 -21.16
C VAL A 376 -14.18 12.52 -21.05
N GLU A 377 -15.14 11.59 -21.13
CA GLU A 377 -14.83 10.14 -21.11
C GLU A 377 -14.06 9.65 -22.34
N HIS A 378 -14.15 10.36 -23.47
CA HIS A 378 -13.48 9.96 -24.72
C HIS A 378 -12.06 10.51 -24.90
N LEU A 379 -11.60 11.46 -24.09
CA LEU A 379 -10.35 12.20 -24.34
C LEU A 379 -9.14 11.79 -23.48
N VAL A 380 -9.27 10.87 -22.52
CA VAL A 380 -8.14 10.44 -21.67
C VAL A 380 -8.09 8.92 -21.54
N SER A 381 -7.52 8.26 -22.55
CA SER A 381 -7.43 6.79 -22.63
C SER A 381 -6.06 6.21 -22.20
N PRO A 382 -5.37 6.80 -21.21
CA PRO A 382 -4.73 5.91 -20.24
C PRO A 382 -4.88 6.31 -18.77
N MET A 383 -5.45 7.48 -18.44
CA MET A 383 -5.62 7.93 -17.06
C MET A 383 -7.10 7.99 -16.68
N LYS A 384 -7.56 7.01 -15.89
CA LYS A 384 -8.87 7.09 -15.22
C LYS A 384 -8.81 8.11 -14.08
N VAL A 385 -9.07 9.37 -14.39
CA VAL A 385 -9.37 10.40 -13.38
C VAL A 385 -10.87 10.37 -13.12
N ALA A 386 -11.27 9.97 -11.92
CA ALA A 386 -12.68 9.98 -11.52
C ALA A 386 -13.05 11.37 -10.96
N TRP A 387 -13.81 12.13 -11.74
CA TRP A 387 -14.44 13.37 -11.26
C TRP A 387 -15.78 13.03 -10.61
N ARG A 388 -16.07 13.58 -9.43
CA ARG A 388 -17.40 13.48 -8.80
C ARG A 388 -17.88 14.88 -8.45
N ARG A 389 -18.95 15.32 -9.13
CA ARG A 389 -19.74 16.48 -8.70
C ARG A 389 -20.58 16.03 -7.51
N VAL A 390 -20.40 16.66 -6.35
CA VAL A 390 -21.41 16.66 -5.30
C VAL A 390 -22.32 17.84 -5.64
N LEU A 391 -23.48 17.55 -6.23
CA LEU A 391 -24.55 18.55 -6.34
C LEU A 391 -25.24 18.66 -4.97
N PRO A 392 -25.74 19.86 -4.61
CA PRO A 392 -26.36 20.13 -3.31
C PRO A 392 -27.55 19.20 -3.00
#